data_AF-A0A0J1GTW0-F1
#
_entry.id   AF-A0A0J1GTW0-F1
#
_cell.length_a   1.000
_cell.length_b   1.000
_cell.length_c   1.000
_cell.angle_alpha   90.00
_cell.angle_beta   90.00
_cell.angle_gamma   90.00
#
_symmetry.space_group_name_H-M   'P 1'
#
loop_
_entity.id
_entity.type
_entity.pdbx_description
1 polymer ?
#
loop_
_entity_poly.entity_id
_entity_poly.type
_entity_poly.pdbx_seq_one_letter_code
_entity_poly.pdbx_strand_id
1 'polypeptide(L)'
;MAILSAYSGAVMSENLNFDDPMTTLNSALWWKADGWSNGFPFLSRWEGESVTFDASGMQLHLVHDPIPESHLAYRSGEIRTHGYYDYGCFEAEIKAINAPGVITSFFLFAGPYDTPPGGNGRHNEIDIEFLGHNTNLLQVNYWTNDDNYQYSNERIIFLDFDASEDFHHYSIKWTADAIRWYIDRELVYMVHQNTTSPIPSAADSHLRIMANVWATDPAIANWAGHFDEASQNNYHANYRNIRFTAGNDCVLSPPAE
;
A
#
# COMPACT_ATOMS: atom_id res chain seq x y z
N MET A 1 13.70 -2.41 43.63
CA MET A 1 12.72 -3.44 43.26
C MET A 1 12.33 -3.13 41.82
N ALA A 2 12.96 -3.80 40.86
CA ALA A 2 12.78 -3.55 39.44
C ALA A 2 11.60 -4.38 38.93
N ILE A 3 10.66 -3.74 38.24
CA ILE A 3 9.66 -4.44 37.43
C ILE A 3 10.09 -4.23 35.98
N LEU A 4 10.84 -5.20 35.46
CA LEU A 4 11.02 -5.34 34.01
C LEU A 4 9.72 -5.91 33.45
N SER A 5 9.01 -5.10 32.67
CA SER A 5 7.94 -5.58 31.81
C SER A 5 8.57 -6.31 30.63
N ALA A 6 8.42 -7.62 30.58
CA ALA A 6 8.82 -8.43 29.44
C ALA A 6 7.87 -8.13 28.26
N TYR A 7 8.40 -7.49 27.22
CA TYR A 7 7.75 -7.48 25.92
C TYR A 7 7.84 -8.91 25.36
N SER A 8 6.69 -9.57 25.23
CA SER A 8 6.57 -10.83 24.51
C SER A 8 6.91 -10.61 23.04
N GLY A 9 7.86 -11.39 22.53
CA GLY A 9 8.29 -11.35 21.14
C GLY A 9 7.12 -11.51 20.17
N ALA A 10 7.22 -10.83 19.03
CA ALA A 10 6.32 -11.02 17.90
C ALA A 10 6.31 -12.50 17.54
N VAL A 11 5.13 -13.11 17.61
CA VAL A 11 4.89 -14.48 17.18
C VAL A 11 4.91 -14.47 15.65
N MET A 12 5.86 -15.17 15.04
CA MET A 12 5.77 -15.56 13.63
C MET A 12 4.50 -16.41 13.49
N SER A 13 3.47 -15.85 12.86
CA SER A 13 2.15 -16.49 12.76
C SER A 13 2.21 -17.71 11.86
N GLU A 14 2.35 -18.91 12.44
CA GLU A 14 2.15 -20.19 11.76
C GLU A 14 0.65 -20.42 11.49
N ASN A 15 0.14 -19.71 10.48
CA ASN A 15 -1.03 -19.96 9.63
C ASN A 15 -1.27 -18.64 8.89
N LEU A 16 -0.48 -18.43 7.84
CA LEU A 16 -0.20 -17.12 7.26
C LEU A 16 -1.33 -16.57 6.40
N ASN A 17 -2.22 -17.42 5.87
CA ASN A 17 -3.26 -16.97 4.95
C ASN A 17 -4.36 -16.22 5.68
N PHE A 18 -4.89 -15.17 5.06
CA PHE A 18 -6.11 -14.51 5.53
C PHE A 18 -6.94 -14.00 4.36
N ASP A 19 -8.23 -13.82 4.62
CA ASP A 19 -9.19 -13.16 3.76
C ASP A 19 -10.00 -12.22 4.64
N ASP A 20 -9.82 -10.91 4.45
CA ASP A 20 -10.53 -9.88 5.21
C ASP A 20 -11.45 -9.09 4.26
N PRO A 21 -12.78 -9.17 4.42
CA PRO A 21 -13.71 -8.42 3.59
C PRO A 21 -13.61 -6.91 3.82
N MET A 22 -12.92 -6.47 4.88
CA MET A 22 -12.75 -5.07 5.25
C MET A 22 -14.08 -4.37 5.57
N THR A 23 -15.09 -5.08 6.09
CA THR A 23 -16.37 -4.45 6.50
C THR A 23 -16.34 -3.90 7.92
N THR A 24 -15.32 -4.24 8.70
CA THR A 24 -15.04 -3.74 10.05
C THR A 24 -13.53 -3.78 10.30
N LEU A 25 -13.02 -3.01 11.26
CA LEU A 25 -11.63 -3.14 11.68
C LEU A 25 -11.39 -4.48 12.39
N ASN A 26 -10.69 -5.41 11.73
CA ASN A 26 -10.09 -6.55 12.39
C ASN A 26 -8.81 -6.12 13.12
N SER A 27 -8.93 -5.70 14.37
CA SER A 27 -7.81 -5.16 15.17
C SER A 27 -6.76 -6.20 15.56
N ALA A 28 -6.98 -7.49 15.29
CA ALA A 28 -5.94 -8.51 15.45
C ALA A 28 -5.00 -8.53 14.23
N LEU A 29 -5.50 -8.12 13.06
CA LEU A 29 -4.76 -8.14 11.81
C LEU A 29 -4.22 -6.76 11.44
N TRP A 30 -4.98 -5.69 11.70
CA TRP A 30 -4.69 -4.35 11.20
C TRP A 30 -4.60 -3.31 12.32
N TRP A 31 -3.78 -2.30 12.09
CA TRP A 31 -3.87 -1.03 12.79
C TRP A 31 -3.92 0.15 11.82
N LYS A 32 -4.44 1.27 12.30
CA LYS A 32 -4.55 2.52 11.56
C LYS A 32 -3.40 3.44 11.93
N ALA A 33 -2.76 4.07 10.95
CA ALA A 33 -1.80 5.13 11.21
C ALA A 33 -2.51 6.36 11.82
N ASP A 34 -1.90 7.01 12.80
CA ASP A 34 -2.56 8.04 13.59
C ASP A 34 -1.56 9.05 14.18
N GLY A 35 -1.81 10.35 13.97
CA GLY A 35 -1.09 11.45 14.61
C GLY A 35 0.31 11.78 14.07
N TRP A 36 0.65 11.34 12.84
CA TRP A 36 1.98 11.61 12.25
C TRP A 36 1.89 11.85 10.73
N SER A 37 2.97 12.32 10.11
CA SER A 37 3.08 12.51 8.66
C SER A 37 4.41 11.99 8.16
N ASN A 38 4.44 11.47 6.93
CA ASN A 38 5.66 11.05 6.25
C ASN A 38 6.62 12.23 5.97
N GLY A 39 6.10 13.47 5.95
CA GLY A 39 6.82 14.63 5.42
C GLY A 39 6.86 14.60 3.89
N PHE A 40 7.75 15.38 3.28
CA PHE A 40 7.84 15.49 1.82
C PHE A 40 7.94 14.10 1.13
N PRO A 41 7.18 13.83 0.06
CA PRO A 41 6.28 14.75 -0.66
C PRO A 41 4.79 14.67 -0.23
N PHE A 42 4.48 14.12 0.94
CA PHE A 42 3.13 13.96 1.44
C PHE A 42 2.61 15.26 2.06
N LEU A 43 1.49 15.78 1.56
CA LEU A 43 0.83 16.99 2.11
C LEU A 43 -0.21 16.68 3.20
N SER A 44 -0.41 15.39 3.50
CA SER A 44 -1.35 14.94 4.51
C SER A 44 -0.67 14.38 5.76
N ARG A 45 -1.40 14.42 6.88
CA ARG A 45 -1.10 13.64 8.08
C ARG A 45 -2.01 12.43 8.17
N TRP A 46 -1.52 11.35 8.75
CA TRP A 46 -2.31 10.17 9.04
C TRP A 46 -3.16 10.37 10.28
N GLU A 47 -4.47 10.12 10.16
CA GLU A 47 -5.43 10.16 11.26
C GLU A 47 -6.28 8.90 11.18
N GLY A 48 -6.39 8.14 12.27
CA GLY A 48 -7.12 6.88 12.28
C GLY A 48 -8.62 7.05 12.00
N GLU A 49 -9.18 8.24 12.28
CA GLU A 49 -10.55 8.58 11.90
C GLU A 49 -10.77 8.73 10.39
N SER A 50 -9.70 8.89 9.60
CA SER A 50 -9.76 8.90 8.12
C SER A 50 -9.84 7.48 7.53
N VAL A 51 -9.82 6.44 8.36
CA VAL A 51 -10.06 5.05 7.97
C VAL A 51 -11.43 4.63 8.49
N THR A 52 -12.39 4.42 7.61
CA THR A 52 -13.77 4.05 7.97
C THR A 52 -14.16 2.73 7.33
N PHE A 53 -15.21 2.09 7.85
CA PHE A 53 -15.67 0.78 7.40
C PHE A 53 -17.19 0.75 7.37
N ASP A 54 -17.75 0.15 6.33
CA ASP A 54 -19.18 -0.15 6.24
C ASP A 54 -19.43 -1.51 5.56
N ALA A 55 -20.68 -1.81 5.18
CA ALA A 55 -21.03 -3.07 4.55
C ALA A 55 -20.40 -3.29 3.16
N SER A 56 -19.88 -2.23 2.52
CA SER A 56 -19.26 -2.25 1.19
C SER A 56 -17.74 -2.43 1.25
N GLY A 57 -17.13 -2.26 2.42
CA GLY A 57 -15.69 -2.36 2.63
C GLY A 57 -15.12 -1.21 3.46
N MET A 58 -13.81 -1.03 3.33
CA MET A 58 -13.05 0.05 3.94
C MET A 58 -13.03 1.26 3.01
N GLN A 59 -13.12 2.45 3.58
CA GLN A 59 -12.85 3.71 2.89
C GLN A 59 -11.68 4.43 3.54
N LEU A 60 -10.72 4.84 2.72
CA LEU A 60 -9.62 5.72 3.11
C LEU A 60 -9.93 7.12 2.60
N HIS A 61 -10.09 8.07 3.52
CA HIS A 61 -10.48 9.44 3.22
C HIS A 61 -9.28 10.36 3.19
N LEU A 62 -9.28 11.32 2.25
CA LEU A 62 -8.43 12.50 2.24
C LEU A 62 -9.33 13.73 2.38
N VAL A 63 -9.18 14.45 3.49
CA VAL A 63 -10.10 15.53 3.90
C VAL A 63 -9.31 16.76 4.27
N HIS A 64 -9.74 17.92 3.77
CA HIS A 64 -9.24 19.21 4.22
C HIS A 64 -9.66 19.45 5.68
N ASP A 65 -8.69 19.43 6.57
CA ASP A 65 -8.87 19.58 8.02
C ASP A 65 -7.64 20.28 8.61
N PRO A 66 -7.55 21.62 8.45
CA PRO A 66 -6.35 22.37 8.76
C PRO A 66 -6.14 22.50 10.27
N ILE A 67 -4.92 22.20 10.72
CA ILE A 67 -4.49 22.51 12.08
C ILE A 67 -3.95 23.95 12.09
N PRO A 68 -4.42 24.82 13.02
CA PRO A 68 -3.86 26.17 13.18
C PRO A 68 -2.33 26.12 13.31
N GLU A 69 -1.65 27.00 12.57
CA GLU A 69 -0.18 27.14 12.60
C GLU A 69 0.61 25.93 12.03
N SER A 70 -0.05 24.95 11.41
CA SER A 70 0.58 23.85 10.67
C SER A 70 0.48 24.04 9.16
N HIS A 71 1.45 23.49 8.42
CA HIS A 71 1.39 23.37 6.96
C HIS A 71 0.60 22.14 6.50
N LEU A 72 0.24 21.24 7.43
CA LEU A 72 -0.53 20.02 7.13
C LEU A 72 -2.03 20.34 7.15
N ALA A 73 -2.54 20.81 6.01
CA ALA A 73 -3.93 21.20 5.85
C ALA A 73 -4.89 20.01 5.65
N TYR A 74 -4.36 18.81 5.39
CA TYR A 74 -5.16 17.63 5.09
C TYR A 74 -4.89 16.51 6.07
N ARG A 75 -5.94 15.80 6.48
CA ARG A 75 -5.84 14.48 7.10
C ARG A 75 -6.13 13.39 6.08
N SER A 76 -5.48 12.26 6.26
CA SER A 76 -5.63 11.11 5.38
C SER A 76 -5.61 9.78 6.11
N GLY A 77 -6.12 8.73 5.45
CA GLY A 77 -6.17 7.37 5.97
C GLY A 77 -5.01 6.50 5.46
N GLU A 78 -4.38 5.79 6.39
CA GLU A 78 -3.50 4.66 6.11
C GLU A 78 -3.82 3.51 7.08
N ILE A 79 -3.87 2.30 6.54
CA ILE A 79 -3.98 1.06 7.34
C ILE A 79 -2.81 0.13 7.01
N ARG A 80 -2.37 -0.64 8.00
CA ARG A 80 -1.27 -1.59 7.85
C ARG A 80 -1.42 -2.80 8.74
N THR A 81 -0.90 -3.94 8.30
CA THR A 81 -0.98 -5.19 9.06
C THR A 81 -0.09 -5.18 10.29
N HIS A 82 -0.48 -5.94 11.33
CA HIS A 82 0.37 -6.26 12.47
C HIS A 82 1.54 -7.17 12.12
N GLY A 83 1.30 -8.12 11.22
CA GLY A 83 2.30 -9.04 10.72
C GLY A 83 3.12 -8.48 9.56
N TYR A 84 4.22 -9.18 9.30
CA TYR A 84 4.97 -9.12 8.05
C TYR A 84 4.88 -10.47 7.37
N TYR A 85 5.00 -10.48 6.06
CA TYR A 85 4.74 -11.62 5.20
C TYR A 85 5.89 -11.86 4.22
N ASP A 86 6.05 -13.12 3.84
CA ASP A 86 7.03 -13.60 2.87
C ASP A 86 6.43 -13.66 1.47
N TYR A 87 7.03 -14.47 0.61
CA TYR A 87 6.49 -14.84 -0.70
C TYR A 87 5.04 -15.32 -0.62
N GLY A 88 4.24 -14.88 -1.58
CA GLY A 88 2.84 -15.22 -1.69
C GLY A 88 2.10 -14.30 -2.66
N CYS A 89 0.78 -14.40 -2.61
CA CYS A 89 -0.17 -13.65 -3.41
C CYS A 89 -0.87 -12.66 -2.48
N PHE A 90 -0.76 -11.38 -2.80
CA PHE A 90 -1.33 -10.27 -2.07
C PHE A 90 -2.38 -9.62 -2.95
N GLU A 91 -3.61 -9.54 -2.46
CA GLU A 91 -4.77 -9.22 -3.30
C GLU A 91 -5.64 -8.18 -2.62
N ALA A 92 -6.22 -7.28 -3.40
CA ALA A 92 -7.22 -6.32 -2.93
C ALA A 92 -8.18 -5.95 -4.08
N GLU A 93 -9.45 -5.75 -3.76
CA GLU A 93 -10.36 -5.06 -4.65
C GLU A 93 -10.35 -3.57 -4.33
N ILE A 94 -10.03 -2.74 -5.33
CA ILE A 94 -9.79 -1.31 -5.15
C ILE A 94 -10.65 -0.52 -6.12
N LYS A 95 -11.23 0.58 -5.63
CA LYS A 95 -11.82 1.66 -6.42
C LYS A 95 -11.11 2.97 -6.06
N ALA A 96 -10.35 3.51 -7.01
CA ALA A 96 -9.38 4.58 -6.78
C ALA A 96 -9.99 5.98 -6.76
N ILE A 97 -9.24 6.96 -6.26
CA ILE A 97 -9.59 8.39 -6.34
C ILE A 97 -9.20 8.96 -7.71
N ASN A 98 -10.14 9.61 -8.39
CA ASN A 98 -9.88 10.44 -9.57
C ASN A 98 -9.77 11.91 -9.15
N ALA A 99 -8.55 12.31 -8.78
CA ALA A 99 -8.19 13.68 -8.45
C ALA A 99 -6.70 13.92 -8.74
N PRO A 100 -6.34 14.97 -9.52
CA PRO A 100 -4.95 15.31 -9.77
C PRO A 100 -4.15 15.53 -8.47
N GLY A 101 -2.93 14.99 -8.42
CA GLY A 101 -2.07 15.09 -7.24
C GLY A 101 -2.55 14.32 -6.02
N VAL A 102 -3.46 13.35 -6.21
CA VAL A 102 -3.85 12.38 -5.19
C VAL A 102 -3.42 10.98 -5.61
N ILE A 103 -2.78 10.25 -4.71
CA ILE A 103 -2.37 8.87 -4.91
C ILE A 103 -3.29 7.95 -4.10
N THR A 104 -3.76 6.87 -4.72
CA THR A 104 -4.36 5.72 -4.04
C THR A 104 -3.39 4.55 -4.14
N SER A 105 -3.07 3.87 -3.04
CA SER A 105 -2.04 2.82 -3.04
C SER A 105 -2.50 1.51 -2.40
N PHE A 106 -1.86 0.42 -2.83
CA PHE A 106 -1.80 -0.86 -2.14
C PHE A 106 -0.39 -1.40 -2.31
N PHE A 107 0.31 -1.65 -1.21
CA PHE A 107 1.74 -1.89 -1.27
C PHE A 107 2.22 -2.81 -0.16
N LEU A 108 3.41 -3.37 -0.37
CA LEU A 108 4.11 -4.19 0.59
C LEU A 108 5.31 -3.41 1.09
N PHE A 109 5.56 -3.29 2.40
CA PHE A 109 6.63 -2.44 2.91
C PHE A 109 7.37 -3.00 4.12
N ALA A 110 8.68 -2.79 4.15
CA ALA A 110 9.52 -2.82 5.34
C ALA A 110 10.63 -1.78 5.21
N GLY A 111 11.07 -1.22 6.34
CA GLY A 111 12.10 -0.19 6.32
C GLY A 111 12.71 0.10 7.69
N PRO A 112 13.52 1.15 7.81
CA PRO A 112 14.21 1.50 9.06
C PRO A 112 13.26 1.75 10.25
N TYR A 113 12.04 2.20 9.99
CA TYR A 113 11.00 2.45 10.99
C TYR A 113 9.95 1.33 11.10
N ASP A 114 9.94 0.41 10.13
CA ASP A 114 9.10 -0.79 10.06
C ASP A 114 10.00 -2.01 9.83
N THR A 115 10.93 -2.23 10.75
CA THR A 115 11.87 -3.36 10.65
C THR A 115 11.22 -4.63 11.20
N PRO A 116 11.06 -5.69 10.40
CA PRO A 116 10.57 -6.97 10.90
C PRO A 116 11.65 -7.68 11.71
N PRO A 117 11.27 -8.57 12.65
CA PRO A 117 12.22 -9.52 13.23
C PRO A 117 12.93 -10.30 12.12
N GLY A 118 14.26 -10.29 12.11
CA GLY A 118 15.06 -10.98 11.08
C GLY A 118 15.28 -10.18 9.78
N GLY A 119 14.64 -9.03 9.60
CA GLY A 119 14.90 -8.15 8.46
C GLY A 119 16.17 -7.33 8.60
N ASN A 120 16.70 -6.87 7.47
CA ASN A 120 17.93 -6.10 7.38
C ASN A 120 17.78 -4.60 7.72
N GLY A 121 16.55 -4.14 7.98
CA GLY A 121 16.24 -2.74 8.34
C GLY A 121 16.34 -1.73 7.19
N ARG A 122 16.47 -2.20 5.95
CA ARG A 122 16.49 -1.37 4.74
C ARG A 122 15.11 -1.29 4.09
N HIS A 123 14.88 -0.21 3.36
CA HIS A 123 13.67 0.00 2.58
C HIS A 123 13.54 -1.08 1.50
N ASN A 124 12.53 -1.93 1.66
CA ASN A 124 12.06 -2.87 0.67
C ASN A 124 10.57 -2.65 0.47
N GLU A 125 10.14 -2.52 -0.79
CA GLU A 125 8.77 -2.15 -1.13
C GLU A 125 8.32 -2.75 -2.46
N ILE A 126 7.03 -3.05 -2.60
CA ILE A 126 6.40 -3.46 -3.86
C ILE A 126 5.04 -2.78 -3.99
N ASP A 127 4.80 -2.09 -5.10
CA ASP A 127 3.75 -1.08 -5.20
C ASP A 127 2.69 -1.38 -6.27
N ILE A 128 1.48 -0.94 -5.96
CA ILE A 128 0.38 -0.61 -6.88
C ILE A 128 -0.06 0.80 -6.52
N GLU A 129 0.10 1.75 -7.45
CA GLU A 129 -0.21 3.17 -7.25
C GLU A 129 -1.10 3.69 -8.40
N PHE A 130 -2.28 4.19 -8.03
CA PHE A 130 -3.14 4.93 -8.96
C PHE A 130 -2.80 6.40 -8.88
N LEU A 131 -2.34 6.96 -10.01
CA LEU A 131 -2.07 8.38 -10.14
C LEU A 131 -3.39 9.09 -10.47
N GLY A 132 -3.99 9.75 -9.49
CA GLY A 132 -5.37 10.26 -9.59
C GLY A 132 -5.61 11.32 -10.67
N HIS A 133 -4.57 11.85 -11.31
CA HIS A 133 -4.72 12.73 -12.48
C HIS A 133 -5.15 11.98 -13.75
N ASN A 134 -5.00 10.66 -13.80
CA ASN A 134 -5.46 9.80 -14.88
C ASN A 134 -5.65 8.36 -14.39
N THR A 135 -6.88 8.01 -14.00
CA THR A 135 -7.26 6.70 -13.46
C THR A 135 -7.43 5.61 -14.53
N ASN A 136 -7.13 5.91 -15.80
CA ASN A 136 -6.89 4.90 -16.84
C ASN A 136 -5.43 4.43 -16.87
N LEU A 137 -4.60 4.87 -15.92
CA LEU A 137 -3.22 4.45 -15.74
C LEU A 137 -3.05 3.82 -14.35
N LEU A 138 -2.26 2.75 -14.30
CA LEU A 138 -1.73 2.20 -13.05
C LEU A 138 -0.21 2.30 -13.09
N GLN A 139 0.40 2.79 -12.01
CA GLN A 139 1.83 2.65 -11.77
C GLN A 139 2.09 1.42 -10.90
N VAL A 140 3.07 0.62 -11.28
CA VAL A 140 3.66 -0.41 -10.42
C VAL A 140 5.13 -0.09 -10.23
N ASN A 141 5.66 -0.42 -9.06
CA ASN A 141 7.04 -0.13 -8.70
C ASN A 141 7.56 -1.16 -7.67
N TYR A 142 8.86 -1.15 -7.42
CA TYR A 142 9.46 -1.83 -6.28
C TYR A 142 10.75 -1.15 -5.85
N TRP A 143 11.07 -1.27 -4.57
CA TRP A 143 12.34 -0.85 -3.98
C TRP A 143 13.01 -2.06 -3.34
N THR A 144 14.31 -2.23 -3.60
CA THR A 144 15.10 -3.28 -2.97
C THR A 144 16.24 -2.65 -2.20
N ASN A 145 16.36 -2.91 -0.90
CA ASN A 145 17.52 -2.52 -0.09
C ASN A 145 17.96 -1.04 -0.25
N ASP A 146 17.01 -0.12 -0.05
CA ASP A 146 17.15 1.35 -0.24
C ASP A 146 17.35 1.79 -1.70
N ASP A 147 17.06 0.90 -2.64
CA ASP A 147 17.18 1.07 -4.10
C ASP A 147 18.49 1.72 -4.55
N ASN A 148 19.61 1.28 -3.95
CA ASN A 148 20.96 1.72 -4.32
C ASN A 148 21.42 1.15 -5.68
N TYR A 149 20.49 0.88 -6.60
CA TYR A 149 20.71 0.29 -7.91
C TYR A 149 20.59 1.35 -9.02
N GLN A 150 21.06 1.02 -10.23
CA GLN A 150 21.27 2.03 -11.28
C GLN A 150 20.00 2.48 -12.01
N TYR A 151 18.89 1.78 -11.83
CA TYR A 151 17.68 1.95 -12.64
C TYR A 151 16.49 2.21 -11.75
N SER A 152 15.62 3.09 -12.20
CA SER A 152 14.31 3.24 -11.62
C SER A 152 13.41 2.08 -12.05
N ASN A 153 12.50 1.67 -11.17
CA ASN A 153 11.71 0.44 -11.35
C ASN A 153 10.24 0.73 -11.72
N GLU A 154 9.87 2.01 -11.89
CA GLU A 154 8.49 2.40 -12.18
C GLU A 154 8.04 1.92 -13.55
N ARG A 155 6.82 1.41 -13.60
CA ARG A 155 6.17 1.00 -14.84
C ARG A 155 4.73 1.47 -14.88
N ILE A 156 4.40 2.25 -15.91
CA ILE A 156 3.02 2.60 -16.23
C ILE A 156 2.37 1.49 -17.06
N ILE A 157 1.18 1.08 -16.62
CA ILE A 157 0.28 0.15 -17.27
C ILE A 157 -0.96 0.93 -17.71
N PHE A 158 -1.33 0.79 -18.98
CA PHE A 158 -2.54 1.40 -19.52
C PHE A 158 -3.72 0.47 -19.28
N LEU A 159 -4.78 1.01 -18.67
CA LEU A 159 -6.03 0.31 -18.41
C LEU A 159 -7.03 0.63 -19.53
N ASP A 160 -7.84 -0.36 -19.89
CA ASP A 160 -8.98 -0.20 -20.81
C ASP A 160 -10.27 0.22 -20.10
N PHE A 161 -10.18 0.49 -18.79
CA PHE A 161 -11.24 1.01 -17.92
C PHE A 161 -10.72 2.20 -17.08
N ASP A 162 -11.63 2.89 -16.40
CA ASP A 162 -11.32 3.92 -15.40
C ASP A 162 -11.37 3.30 -13.99
N ALA A 163 -10.22 3.19 -13.33
CA ALA A 163 -10.09 2.56 -12.01
C ALA A 163 -10.84 3.27 -10.86
N SER A 164 -11.41 4.46 -11.13
CA SER A 164 -12.24 5.19 -10.18
C SER A 164 -13.73 4.92 -10.29
N GLU A 165 -14.18 4.22 -11.33
CA GLU A 165 -15.62 4.02 -11.60
C GLU A 165 -16.18 2.75 -10.96
N ASP A 166 -15.38 1.68 -10.89
CA ASP A 166 -15.79 0.38 -10.32
C ASP A 166 -14.65 -0.30 -9.56
N PHE A 167 -14.99 -1.32 -8.76
CA PHE A 167 -13.98 -2.17 -8.13
C PHE A 167 -13.35 -3.10 -9.16
N HIS A 168 -12.02 -3.16 -9.16
CA HIS A 168 -11.25 -4.17 -9.88
C HIS A 168 -10.34 -4.92 -8.93
N HIS A 169 -9.97 -6.15 -9.30
CA HIS A 169 -9.14 -7.01 -8.47
C HIS A 169 -7.67 -6.84 -8.85
N TYR A 170 -6.87 -6.28 -7.95
CA TYR A 170 -5.45 -6.06 -8.15
C TYR A 170 -4.63 -7.03 -7.31
N SER A 171 -3.55 -7.57 -7.87
CA SER A 171 -2.74 -8.55 -7.16
C SER A 171 -1.25 -8.39 -7.40
N ILE A 172 -0.47 -8.59 -6.33
CA ILE A 172 0.98 -8.78 -6.36
C ILE A 172 1.26 -10.25 -6.03
N LYS A 173 1.87 -10.97 -6.97
CA LYS A 173 2.47 -12.28 -6.68
C LYS A 173 3.98 -12.11 -6.54
N TRP A 174 4.44 -12.14 -5.32
CA TRP A 174 5.86 -12.03 -4.97
C TRP A 174 6.42 -13.41 -4.65
N THR A 175 7.46 -13.79 -5.39
CA THR A 175 8.10 -15.10 -5.34
C THR A 175 9.61 -14.94 -5.40
N ALA A 176 10.35 -16.01 -5.08
CA ALA A 176 11.81 -15.96 -5.13
C ALA A 176 12.36 -15.68 -6.54
N ASP A 177 11.60 -16.00 -7.60
CA ASP A 177 12.00 -15.87 -8.99
C ASP A 177 11.48 -14.60 -9.68
N ALA A 178 10.39 -14.00 -9.19
CA ALA A 178 9.80 -12.82 -9.81
C ALA A 178 8.80 -12.07 -8.90
N ILE A 179 8.53 -10.81 -9.27
CA ILE A 179 7.31 -10.11 -8.93
C ILE A 179 6.40 -10.10 -10.16
N ARG A 180 5.11 -10.39 -9.97
CA ARG A 180 4.10 -10.40 -11.02
C ARG A 180 2.89 -9.59 -10.56
N TRP A 181 2.46 -8.65 -11.38
CA TRP A 181 1.27 -7.85 -11.13
C TRP A 181 0.12 -8.33 -12.01
N TYR A 182 -1.05 -8.44 -11.40
CA TYR A 182 -2.27 -8.88 -12.08
C TYR A 182 -3.39 -7.87 -11.88
N ILE A 183 -4.24 -7.76 -12.90
CA ILE A 183 -5.51 -7.04 -12.85
C ILE A 183 -6.57 -8.01 -13.33
N ASP A 184 -7.60 -8.24 -12.52
CA ASP A 184 -8.68 -9.19 -12.80
C ASP A 184 -8.17 -10.58 -13.22
N ARG A 185 -7.07 -11.00 -12.56
CA ARG A 185 -6.31 -12.25 -12.78
C ARG A 185 -5.54 -12.35 -14.09
N GLU A 186 -5.54 -11.31 -14.91
CA GLU A 186 -4.70 -11.20 -16.09
C GLU A 186 -3.33 -10.63 -15.71
N LEU A 187 -2.25 -11.28 -16.15
CA LEU A 187 -0.89 -10.82 -15.91
C LEU A 187 -0.63 -9.56 -16.74
N VAL A 188 -0.37 -8.43 -16.08
CA VAL A 188 -0.11 -7.15 -16.77
C VAL A 188 1.37 -6.77 -16.80
N TYR A 189 2.14 -7.21 -15.80
CA TYR A 189 3.57 -6.93 -15.73
C TYR A 189 4.32 -7.98 -14.89
N MET A 190 5.59 -8.20 -15.21
CA MET A 190 6.47 -9.11 -14.50
C MET A 190 7.90 -8.59 -14.48
N VAL A 191 8.55 -8.69 -13.34
CA VAL A 191 9.99 -8.49 -13.17
C VAL A 191 10.60 -9.76 -12.63
N HIS A 192 11.59 -10.30 -13.36
CA HIS A 192 12.35 -11.46 -12.91
C HIS A 192 13.47 -11.06 -11.97
N GLN A 193 13.73 -11.92 -10.99
CA GLN A 193 14.89 -11.78 -10.13
C GLN A 193 16.18 -11.81 -10.96
N ASN A 194 17.09 -10.89 -10.69
CA ASN A 194 18.40 -10.80 -11.33
C ASN A 194 19.43 -10.16 -10.38
N THR A 195 20.70 -10.21 -10.73
CA THR A 195 21.80 -9.76 -9.85
C THR A 195 22.17 -8.29 -9.98
N THR A 196 21.66 -7.56 -10.98
CA THR A 196 22.06 -6.18 -11.28
C THR A 196 21.04 -5.15 -10.79
N SER A 197 19.75 -5.46 -10.92
CA SER A 197 18.63 -4.76 -10.27
C SER A 197 17.73 -5.84 -9.65
N PRO A 198 18.07 -6.31 -8.44
CA PRO A 198 17.33 -7.38 -7.78
C PRO A 198 15.95 -6.91 -7.33
N ILE A 199 15.00 -7.84 -7.31
CA ILE A 199 13.72 -7.66 -6.62
C ILE A 199 13.91 -7.88 -5.10
N PRO A 200 12.98 -7.40 -4.25
CA PRO A 200 12.94 -7.73 -2.83
C PRO A 200 13.01 -9.23 -2.58
N SER A 201 13.74 -9.59 -1.53
CA SER A 201 14.00 -10.98 -1.15
C SER A 201 13.50 -11.26 0.26
N ALA A 202 12.78 -12.36 0.46
CA ALA A 202 12.37 -12.81 1.80
C ALA A 202 13.57 -13.21 2.70
N ALA A 203 14.77 -13.35 2.11
CA ALA A 203 16.01 -13.52 2.88
C ALA A 203 16.56 -12.19 3.43
N ASP A 204 16.16 -11.06 2.85
CA ASP A 204 16.59 -9.73 3.24
C ASP A 204 15.58 -9.06 4.19
N SER A 205 14.29 -9.20 3.90
CA SER A 205 13.21 -8.63 4.70
C SER A 205 11.86 -9.32 4.49
N HIS A 206 10.96 -9.13 5.44
CA HIS A 206 9.55 -9.55 5.42
C HIS A 206 8.70 -8.29 5.30
N LEU A 207 7.63 -8.27 4.50
CA LEU A 207 6.91 -7.03 4.17
C LEU A 207 5.52 -6.97 4.82
N ARG A 208 5.13 -5.82 5.37
CA ARG A 208 3.74 -5.57 5.80
C ARG A 208 2.86 -5.36 4.58
N ILE A 209 1.56 -5.59 4.72
CA ILE A 209 0.58 -5.16 3.72
C ILE A 209 0.03 -3.81 4.18
N MET A 210 -0.05 -2.88 3.25
CA MET A 210 -0.42 -1.49 3.52
C MET A 210 -1.31 -0.92 2.42
N ALA A 211 -2.17 0.02 2.81
CA ALA A 211 -2.97 0.81 1.88
C ALA A 211 -3.11 2.23 2.42
N ASN A 212 -2.93 3.21 1.55
CA ASN A 212 -3.11 4.62 1.89
C ASN A 212 -3.68 5.44 0.73
N VAL A 213 -4.17 6.62 1.07
CA VAL A 213 -4.43 7.69 0.10
C VAL A 213 -3.68 8.94 0.54
N TRP A 214 -3.19 9.77 -0.37
CA TRP A 214 -2.46 10.97 0.03
C TRP A 214 -2.40 12.02 -1.07
N ALA A 215 -2.34 13.29 -0.65
CA ALA A 215 -2.10 14.42 -1.54
C ALA A 215 -0.59 14.67 -1.68
N THR A 216 -0.18 15.06 -2.89
CA THR A 216 1.23 15.27 -3.25
C THR A 216 1.61 16.74 -3.27
N ASP A 217 2.83 17.05 -2.83
CA ASP A 217 3.43 18.38 -2.96
C ASP A 217 3.53 18.83 -4.43
N PRO A 218 3.23 20.10 -4.78
CA PRO A 218 3.34 20.61 -6.14
C PRO A 218 4.72 20.42 -6.79
N ALA A 219 5.80 20.26 -6.01
CA ALA A 219 7.14 20.00 -6.54
C ALA A 219 7.23 18.68 -7.33
N ILE A 220 6.34 17.72 -7.07
CA ILE A 220 6.28 16.44 -7.79
C ILE A 220 5.09 16.34 -8.75
N ALA A 221 4.44 17.47 -9.08
CA ALA A 221 3.26 17.51 -9.95
C ALA A 221 3.50 16.96 -11.37
N ASN A 222 4.75 16.92 -11.84
CA ASN A 222 5.09 16.28 -13.12
C ASN A 222 4.84 14.76 -13.11
N TRP A 223 4.85 14.13 -11.94
CA TRP A 223 4.57 12.71 -11.77
C TRP A 223 3.12 12.48 -11.35
N ALA A 224 2.67 13.12 -10.26
CA ALA A 224 1.36 12.83 -9.65
C ALA A 224 0.20 13.69 -10.20
N GLY A 225 0.50 14.74 -10.97
CA GLY A 225 -0.44 15.82 -11.28
C GLY A 225 -0.45 16.89 -10.18
N HIS A 226 -1.02 18.07 -10.48
CA HIS A 226 -1.05 19.19 -9.55
C HIS A 226 -2.25 19.07 -8.60
N PHE A 227 -1.99 18.84 -7.32
CA PHE A 227 -3.02 18.89 -6.28
C PHE A 227 -3.45 20.35 -6.02
N ASP A 228 -4.75 20.62 -6.00
CA ASP A 228 -5.27 21.91 -5.57
C ASP A 228 -5.30 21.98 -4.05
N GLU A 229 -4.25 22.56 -3.45
CA GLU A 229 -4.13 22.70 -1.99
C GLU A 229 -5.27 23.53 -1.36
N ALA A 230 -5.98 24.35 -2.14
CA ALA A 230 -7.16 25.09 -1.68
C ALA A 230 -8.46 24.29 -1.74
N SER A 231 -8.42 23.05 -2.24
CA SER A 231 -9.59 22.17 -2.35
C SER A 231 -10.23 21.92 -0.99
N GLN A 232 -11.55 21.98 -0.94
CA GLN A 232 -12.35 21.58 0.22
C GLN A 232 -13.16 20.30 -0.07
N ASN A 233 -12.82 19.61 -1.15
CA ASN A 233 -13.46 18.35 -1.50
C ASN A 233 -13.03 17.25 -0.54
N ASN A 234 -13.95 16.33 -0.26
CA ASN A 234 -13.65 15.10 0.45
C ASN A 234 -13.42 14.01 -0.58
N TYR A 235 -12.21 13.47 -0.63
CA TYR A 235 -11.85 12.37 -1.50
C TYR A 235 -11.84 11.07 -0.70
N HIS A 236 -12.21 9.96 -1.33
CA HIS A 236 -12.04 8.65 -0.71
C HIS A 236 -11.78 7.57 -1.76
N ALA A 237 -10.90 6.63 -1.43
CA ALA A 237 -10.76 5.37 -2.14
C ALA A 237 -11.46 4.27 -1.36
N ASN A 238 -11.97 3.26 -2.06
CA ASN A 238 -12.63 2.12 -1.45
C ASN A 238 -11.79 0.86 -1.64
N TYR A 239 -11.71 0.05 -0.59
CA TYR A 239 -10.97 -1.21 -0.54
C TYR A 239 -11.85 -2.29 0.06
N ARG A 240 -11.85 -3.48 -0.51
CA ARG A 240 -12.50 -4.66 0.06
C ARG A 240 -11.75 -5.92 -0.29
N ASN A 241 -12.08 -7.01 0.40
CA ASN A 241 -11.54 -8.34 0.13
C ASN A 241 -9.99 -8.32 0.05
N ILE A 242 -9.32 -7.79 1.08
CA ILE A 242 -7.86 -7.84 1.14
C ILE A 242 -7.45 -9.25 1.58
N ARG A 243 -6.64 -9.91 0.76
CA ARG A 243 -6.25 -11.31 0.97
C ARG A 243 -4.75 -11.49 0.90
N PHE A 244 -4.28 -12.49 1.63
CA PHE A 244 -2.95 -13.02 1.48
C PHE A 244 -2.98 -14.54 1.44
N THR A 245 -2.30 -15.11 0.44
CA THR A 245 -2.06 -16.55 0.30
C THR A 245 -0.56 -16.81 0.24
N ALA A 246 -0.02 -17.47 1.26
CA ALA A 246 1.41 -17.70 1.40
C ALA A 246 1.96 -18.73 0.40
N GLY A 247 3.24 -18.54 0.06
CA GLY A 247 4.06 -19.50 -0.68
C GLY A 247 4.22 -19.19 -2.16
N ASN A 248 5.31 -19.67 -2.75
CA ASN A 248 5.63 -19.47 -4.17
C ASN A 248 4.55 -20.05 -5.12
N ASP A 249 3.88 -21.12 -4.67
CA ASP A 249 2.83 -21.81 -5.41
C ASP A 249 1.42 -21.23 -5.16
N CYS A 250 1.32 -20.05 -4.54
CA CYS A 250 0.04 -19.39 -4.31
C CYS A 250 -0.74 -19.22 -5.61
N VAL A 251 -2.06 -19.40 -5.51
CA VAL A 251 -3.02 -19.25 -6.59
C VAL A 251 -3.90 -18.07 -6.27
N LEU A 252 -4.08 -17.16 -7.24
CA LEU A 252 -4.94 -16.00 -7.08
C LEU A 252 -6.40 -16.43 -6.87
N SER A 253 -7.08 -15.70 -6.00
CA SER A 253 -8.49 -15.89 -5.70
C SER A 253 -9.36 -15.73 -6.96
N PRO A 254 -10.52 -16.42 -7.05
CA PRO A 254 -11.49 -16.13 -8.09
C PRO A 254 -12.02 -14.69 -7.94
N PRO A 255 -12.48 -14.04 -9.03
CA PRO A 255 -13.16 -12.75 -8.92
C PRO A 255 -14.38 -12.89 -8.00
N ALA A 256 -14.70 -11.83 -7.24
CA ALA A 256 -15.95 -11.80 -6.49
C ALA A 256 -17.14 -11.87 -7.47
N GLU A 257 -18.14 -12.70 -7.16
CA GLU A 257 -19.42 -12.79 -7.89
C GLU A 257 -20.31 -11.56 -7.65
#